data_AF-A0A4P7L4G6-F1
#
_entry.id   AF-A0A4P7L4G6-F1
#
_cell.length_a   1.000
_cell.length_b   1.000
_cell.length_c   1.000
_cell.angle_alpha   90.00
_cell.angle_beta   90.00
_cell.angle_gamma   90.00
#
_symmetry.space_group_name_H-M   'P 1'
#
loop_
_entity.id
_entity.type
_entity.pdbx_description
1 polymer ?
#
loop_
_entity_poly.entity_id
_entity_poly.type
_entity_poly.pdbx_seq_one_letter_code
_entity_poly.pdbx_strand_id
1 'polypeptide(L)' 'MKELTAGFSRANHVGITVSNLAKSIAFYETLTGTKAVNVDEISGKRMAQTQGLDNIRIKFANF' A
#
# COMPACT_ATOMS: atom_id res chain seq x y z
N MET A 1 -37.77 5.99 -5.93
CA MET A 1 -36.52 5.59 -6.61
C MET A 1 -35.60 4.97 -5.58
N LYS A 2 -35.08 3.76 -5.83
CA LYS A 2 -34.15 3.07 -4.93
C LYS A 2 -32.74 3.39 -5.44
N GLU A 3 -31.96 4.16 -4.68
CA GLU A 3 -30.54 4.36 -5.01
C GLU A 3 -29.83 3.00 -4.93
N LEU A 4 -29.39 2.51 -6.08
CA LEU A 4 -28.46 1.38 -6.14
C LEU A 4 -27.08 1.93 -5.79
N THR A 5 -26.70 1.88 -4.51
CA THR A 5 -25.28 2.03 -4.15
C THR A 5 -24.53 0.88 -4.80
N ALA A 6 -23.80 1.16 -5.88
CA ALA A 6 -22.89 0.21 -6.50
C ALA A 6 -21.84 -0.16 -5.44
N GLY A 7 -22.00 -1.34 -4.83
CA GLY A 7 -21.06 -1.85 -3.84
C GLY A 7 -19.68 -2.09 -4.46
N PHE A 8 -18.68 -2.35 -3.61
CA PHE A 8 -17.35 -2.73 -4.08
C PHE A 8 -17.39 -4.11 -4.76
N SER A 9 -16.82 -4.21 -5.97
CA SER A 9 -16.79 -5.45 -6.75
C SER A 9 -15.43 -6.15 -6.76
N ARG A 10 -14.38 -5.47 -6.28
CA ARG A 10 -13.00 -6.00 -6.21
C ARG A 10 -12.20 -5.23 -5.17
N ALA A 11 -11.12 -5.84 -4.70
CA ALA A 11 -10.11 -5.14 -3.93
C ALA A 11 -9.42 -4.08 -4.81
N ASN A 12 -9.18 -2.89 -4.27
CA ASN A 12 -8.43 -1.84 -4.95
C ASN A 12 -6.92 -2.10 -4.85
N HIS A 13 -6.41 -2.33 -3.64
CA HIS A 13 -5.01 -2.67 -3.38
C HIS A 13 -4.87 -3.48 -2.07
N VAL A 14 -3.69 -4.08 -1.88
CA VAL A 14 -3.27 -4.71 -0.63
C VAL A 14 -1.96 -4.06 -0.19
N GLY A 15 -1.92 -3.54 1.04
CA GLY A 15 -0.71 -3.05 1.67
C GLY A 15 -0.03 -4.16 2.47
N ILE A 16 1.27 -4.38 2.25
CA ILE A 16 2.06 -5.39 2.95
C ILE A 16 3.23 -4.69 3.64
N THR A 17 3.27 -4.77 4.97
CA THR A 17 4.42 -4.27 5.74
C THR A 17 5.58 -5.25 5.61
N VAL A 18 6.75 -4.72 5.28
CA VAL A 18 7.98 -5.49 5.07
C VAL A 18 9.11 -4.93 5.93
N SER A 19 10.07 -5.78 6.29
CA SER A 19 11.23 -5.36 7.09
C SER A 19 12.26 -4.56 6.29
N ASN A 20 12.28 -4.69 4.96
CA ASN A 20 13.20 -3.95 4.09
C ASN A 20 12.56 -3.66 2.71
N LEU A 21 12.17 -2.41 2.49
CA LEU A 21 11.49 -2.00 1.25
C LEU A 21 12.34 -2.22 0.00
N ALA A 22 13.64 -1.90 0.01
CA ALA A 22 14.50 -2.02 -1.16
C ALA A 22 14.63 -3.48 -1.63
N LYS A 23 14.79 -4.41 -0.68
CA LYS A 23 14.82 -5.86 -0.99
C LYS A 23 13.48 -6.35 -1.51
N SER A 24 12.38 -5.89 -0.92
CA SER A 24 11.04 -6.25 -1.38
C SER A 24 10.75 -5.72 -2.79
N ILE A 25 11.22 -4.50 -3.13
CA ILE A 25 11.09 -3.98 -4.49
C ILE A 25 11.80 -4.89 -5.48
N ALA A 26 13.09 -5.15 -5.26
CA ALA A 26 13.86 -6.02 -6.14
C ALA A 26 13.22 -7.41 -6.30
N PHE A 27 12.70 -7.97 -5.20
CA PHE A 27 11.97 -9.23 -5.21
C PHE A 27 10.71 -9.18 -6.09
N TYR A 28 9.82 -8.20 -5.86
CA TYR A 28 8.55 -8.13 -6.59
C TYR A 28 8.75 -7.77 -8.06
N GLU A 29 9.68 -6.87 -8.40
CA GLU A 29 9.99 -6.58 -9.81
C GLU A 29 10.50 -7.83 -10.55
N THR A 30 11.32 -8.65 -9.89
CA THR A 30 11.82 -9.91 -10.47
C THR A 30 10.71 -10.95 -10.59
N LEU A 31 9.84 -11.05 -9.58
CA LEU A 31 8.78 -12.04 -9.50
C LEU A 31 7.66 -11.76 -10.50
N THR A 32 7.24 -10.50 -10.66
CA THR A 32 6.08 -10.12 -11.47
C THR A 32 6.45 -9.59 -12.84
N GLY A 33 7.70 -9.12 -13.03
CA GLY A 33 8.13 -8.39 -14.22
C GLY A 33 7.64 -6.94 -14.27
N THR A 34 6.90 -6.47 -13.25
CA THR A 34 6.37 -5.11 -13.17
C THR A 34 7.33 -4.22 -12.38
N LYS A 35 7.64 -3.04 -12.92
CA LYS A 35 8.47 -2.03 -12.23
C LYS A 35 7.65 -1.24 -11.24
N ALA A 36 8.28 -0.84 -10.13
CA ALA A 36 7.62 0.04 -9.18
C ALA A 36 7.25 1.38 -9.85
N VAL A 37 5.98 1.76 -9.76
CA VAL A 37 5.43 2.99 -10.35
C VAL A 37 5.90 4.22 -9.57
N ASN A 38 5.94 4.11 -8.24
CA ASN A 38 6.46 5.15 -7.36
C ASN A 38 7.05 4.55 -6.08
N VAL A 39 8.07 5.21 -5.55
CA VAL A 39 8.61 4.98 -4.20
C VAL A 39 8.48 6.28 -3.44
N ASP A 40 7.74 6.27 -2.34
CA ASP A 40 7.39 7.49 -1.61
C ASP A 40 7.31 7.21 -0.10
N GLU A 41 6.98 8.24 0.67
CA GLU A 41 6.89 8.21 2.11
C GLU A 41 5.56 8.81 2.58
N ILE A 42 4.80 8.04 3.35
CA ILE A 42 3.61 8.53 4.06
C ILE A 42 3.94 8.72 5.52
N SER A 43 3.52 9.86 6.04
CA SER A 43 3.46 10.14 7.46
C SER A 43 2.05 10.60 7.84
N GLY A 44 1.74 10.56 9.13
CA GLY A 44 0.54 11.18 9.66
C GLY A 44 -0.32 10.23 10.49
N LYS A 45 -1.07 10.87 11.41
CA LYS A 45 -1.82 10.20 12.47
C LYS A 45 -2.88 9.24 11.95
N ARG A 46 -3.54 9.56 10.82
CA ARG A 46 -4.60 8.71 10.23
C ARG A 46 -4.05 7.37 9.77
N MET A 47 -2.90 7.35 9.10
CA MET A 47 -2.29 6.12 8.62
C MET A 47 -1.58 5.36 9.76
N ALA A 48 -1.13 6.07 10.79
CA ALA A 48 -0.61 5.43 12.00
C ALA A 48 -1.68 4.57 12.69
N GLN A 49 -2.90 5.11 12.82
CA GLN A 49 -4.02 4.44 13.45
C GLN A 49 -4.47 3.16 12.72
N THR A 50 -4.41 3.11 11.38
CA THR A 50 -4.77 1.89 10.63
C THR A 50 -3.81 0.74 10.87
N GLN A 51 -2.61 1.01 11.39
CA GLN A 51 -1.62 0.01 11.77
C GLN A 51 -1.49 -0.16 13.30
N GLY A 52 -2.33 0.51 14.10
CA GLY A 52 -2.25 0.45 15.56
C GLY A 52 -1.03 1.18 16.15
N LEU A 53 -0.53 2.20 15.46
CA LEU A 53 0.65 2.97 15.86
C LEU A 53 0.28 4.42 16.22
N ASP A 54 1.02 5.03 17.13
CA ASP A 54 0.79 6.43 17.57
C ASP A 54 1.25 7.47 16.53
N ASN A 55 2.36 7.16 15.86
CA ASN A 55 2.88 7.96 14.76
C ASN A 55 3.63 7.04 13.79
N ILE A 56 3.64 7.39 12.50
CA ILE A 56 4.35 6.62 11.50
C ILE A 56 5.12 7.51 10.52
N ARG A 57 6.20 6.92 10.02
CA ARG A 57 6.88 7.34 8.82
C ARG A 57 7.18 6.09 8.01
N ILE A 58 6.30 5.77 7.06
CA ILE A 58 6.39 4.53 6.28
C ILE A 58 6.82 4.90 4.87
N LYS A 59 7.91 4.30 4.43
CA LYS A 59 8.29 4.27 3.03
C LYS A 59 7.54 3.13 2.35
N PHE A 60 7.01 3.37 1.16
CA PHE A 60 6.28 2.37 0.40
C PHE A 60 6.62 2.45 -1.09
N ALA A 61 6.28 1.39 -1.81
CA ALA A 61 6.35 1.33 -3.25
C ALA A 61 5.05 0.76 -3.81
N ASN A 62 4.55 1.34 -4.90
CA ASN A 62 3.41 0.80 -5.64
C ASN A 62 3.90 0.13 -6.92
N PHE A 63 3.17 -0.90 -7.34
CA PHE A 63 3.41 -1.69 -8.56
C PHE A 63 2.17 -1.63 -9.45
#